data_AF-A0A382CR45-F1
#
_entry.id   AF-A0A382CR45-F1
#
_cell.length_a   1.000
_cell.length_b   1.000
_cell.length_c   1.000
_cell.angle_alpha   90.00
_cell.angle_beta   90.00
_cell.angle_gamma   90.00
#
_symmetry.space_group_name_H-M   'P 1'
#
loop_
_entity.id
_entity.type
_entity.pdbx_description
1 polymer ?
#
loop_
_entity_poly.entity_id
_entity_poly.type
_entity_poly.pdbx_seq_one_letter_code
_entity_poly.pdbx_strand_id
1 'polypeptide(L)'
;MVFTSPPDISQTEWGKDIGLYTQFQRRACSHFNALVKDDGFVLIAQTDRKINGQILPSHITYYNAMVDYGWKLKDYKIVVRNHPVEKRDMYTFNYQHCLIFTRTGTIKRSGDFLKGIMVYDTQKMKGFSGPLQLHMWNENFIELMLEYLTKENDKVIDPFAGSGV
;
A
#
# COMPACT_ATOMS: atom_id res chain seq x y z
N MET A 1 5.31 -7.35 -11.27
CA MET A 1 4.35 -6.69 -10.35
C MET A 1 5.10 -5.65 -9.54
N VAL A 2 4.47 -4.51 -9.25
CA VAL A 2 4.89 -3.67 -8.12
C VAL A 2 4.01 -4.03 -6.92
N PHE A 3 4.63 -4.44 -5.84
CA PHE A 3 3.98 -4.67 -4.55
C PHE A 3 4.64 -3.70 -3.57
N THR A 4 3.90 -2.75 -3.02
CA THR A 4 4.56 -1.73 -2.20
C THR A 4 3.66 -1.06 -1.17
N SER A 5 4.29 -0.58 -0.10
CA SER A 5 3.72 0.36 0.87
C SER A 5 4.60 1.60 0.90
N PRO A 6 4.28 2.66 0.14
CA PRO A 6 5.07 3.88 0.13
C PRO A 6 5.22 4.48 1.53
N PRO A 7 6.25 5.32 1.78
CA PRO A 7 6.41 5.98 3.05
C PRO A 7 5.24 6.94 3.31
N ASP A 8 4.82 7.00 4.56
CA ASP A 8 3.91 8.03 5.04
C ASP A 8 4.61 9.40 5.12
N ILE A 9 3.86 10.51 5.01
CA ILE A 9 4.42 11.87 5.15
C ILE A 9 5.32 12.05 6.39
N SER A 10 4.97 11.44 7.52
CA SER A 10 5.75 11.51 8.76
C SER A 10 7.08 10.74 8.72
N GLN A 11 7.29 9.94 7.68
CA GLN A 11 8.48 9.12 7.43
C GLN A 11 9.37 9.73 6.34
N THR A 12 9.00 10.91 5.85
CA THR A 12 9.71 11.66 4.82
C THR A 12 10.27 12.96 5.39
N GLU A 13 11.20 13.57 4.66
CA GLU A 13 11.74 14.89 4.99
C GLU A 13 10.68 16.02 4.93
N TRP A 14 9.54 15.78 4.27
CA TRP A 14 8.50 16.79 4.07
C TRP A 14 7.62 17.01 5.30
N GLY A 15 7.61 16.08 6.26
CA GLY A 15 6.97 16.23 7.58
C GLY A 15 5.47 16.54 7.55
N LYS A 16 5.10 17.82 7.41
CA LYS A 16 3.71 18.30 7.31
C LYS A 16 3.40 19.00 5.98
N ASP A 17 4.36 19.09 5.06
CA ASP A 17 4.16 19.68 3.72
C ASP A 17 3.41 18.69 2.81
N ILE A 18 2.09 18.85 2.78
CA ILE A 18 1.17 18.02 1.98
C ILE A 18 1.41 18.20 0.48
N GLY A 19 1.85 19.39 0.05
CA GLY A 19 2.07 19.71 -1.36
C GLY A 19 3.25 18.92 -1.92
N LEU A 20 4.39 18.96 -1.24
CA LEU A 20 5.58 18.19 -1.64
C LEU A 20 5.34 16.68 -1.54
N TYR A 21 4.65 16.23 -0.48
CA TYR A 21 4.28 14.83 -0.35
C TYR A 21 3.39 14.34 -1.50
N THR A 22 2.39 15.13 -1.90
CA THR A 22 1.51 14.82 -3.04
C THR A 22 2.30 14.70 -4.34
N GLN A 23 3.29 15.58 -4.57
CA GLN A 23 4.17 15.50 -5.73
C GLN A 23 5.01 14.21 -5.72
N PHE A 24 5.51 13.81 -4.56
CA PHE A 24 6.19 12.52 -4.40
C PHE A 24 5.28 11.35 -4.75
N GLN A 25 4.04 11.33 -4.23
CA GLN A 25 3.08 10.26 -4.51
C GLN A 25 2.84 10.11 -6.02
N ARG A 26 2.61 11.22 -6.73
CA ARG A 26 2.43 11.23 -8.19
C ARG A 26 3.69 10.76 -8.92
N ARG A 27 4.87 11.18 -8.49
CA ARG A 27 6.15 10.75 -9.08
C ARG A 27 6.36 9.25 -8.92
N ALA A 28 6.07 8.70 -7.75
CA ALA A 28 6.12 7.26 -7.51
C ALA A 28 5.19 6.49 -8.48
N CYS A 29 3.93 6.95 -8.63
CA CYS A 29 3.00 6.39 -9.61
C CYS A 29 3.52 6.47 -11.05
N SER A 30 4.19 7.56 -11.43
CA SER A 30 4.82 7.68 -12.75
C SER A 30 5.88 6.59 -12.99
N HIS A 31 6.67 6.25 -11.96
CA HIS A 31 7.64 5.16 -12.07
C HIS A 31 6.95 3.80 -12.14
N PHE A 32 5.91 3.56 -11.33
CA PHE A 32 5.15 2.30 -11.39
C PHE A 32 4.54 2.10 -12.78
N ASN A 33 4.01 3.17 -13.35
CA ASN A 33 3.46 3.19 -14.69
C ASN A 33 4.47 2.78 -15.77
N ALA A 34 5.72 3.23 -15.65
CA ALA A 34 6.78 2.89 -16.61
C ALA A 34 7.35 1.46 -16.39
N LEU A 35 7.29 0.95 -15.17
CA LEU A 35 7.92 -0.34 -14.80
C LEU A 35 7.03 -1.55 -15.06
N VAL A 36 5.71 -1.41 -14.93
CA VAL A 36 4.79 -2.55 -14.95
C VAL A 36 4.11 -2.70 -16.32
N LYS A 37 4.22 -3.90 -16.89
CA LYS A 37 3.52 -4.33 -18.12
C LYS A 37 2.00 -4.14 -18.01
N ASP A 38 1.32 -3.95 -19.14
CA ASP A 38 -0.12 -3.64 -19.18
C ASP A 38 -1.02 -4.70 -18.52
N ASP A 39 -0.67 -5.98 -18.66
CA ASP A 39 -1.37 -7.11 -18.06
C ASP A 39 -0.88 -7.43 -16.63
N GLY A 40 0.09 -6.66 -16.13
CA GLY A 40 0.63 -6.77 -14.79
C GLY A 40 -0.18 -5.99 -13.76
N PHE A 41 0.25 -6.10 -12.51
CA PHE A 41 -0.42 -5.47 -11.37
C PHE A 41 0.50 -4.51 -10.62
N VAL A 42 -0.12 -3.44 -10.13
CA VAL A 42 0.43 -2.50 -9.15
C VAL A 42 -0.44 -2.57 -7.90
N LEU A 43 0.14 -3.02 -6.79
CA LEU A 43 -0.47 -3.01 -5.47
C LEU A 43 0.17 -1.91 -4.64
N ILE A 44 -0.66 -0.99 -4.13
CA ILE A 44 -0.25 0.11 -3.26
C ILE A 44 -1.03 0.01 -1.96
N ALA A 45 -0.33 -0.17 -0.85
CA ALA A 45 -0.95 -0.13 0.47
C ALA A 45 -0.57 1.13 1.24
N GLN A 46 -1.56 1.87 1.71
CA GLN A 46 -1.34 3.13 2.40
C GLN A 46 -2.33 3.39 3.52
N THR A 47 -1.90 4.16 4.52
CA THR A 47 -2.75 4.58 5.64
C THR A 47 -3.09 6.04 5.47
N ASP A 48 -4.35 6.40 5.66
CA ASP A 48 -4.74 7.80 5.76
C ASP A 48 -4.31 8.38 7.11
N ARG A 49 -4.17 9.71 7.17
CA ARG A 49 -3.76 10.40 8.40
C ARG A 49 -4.73 11.46 8.84
N LYS A 50 -4.89 11.61 10.15
CA LYS A 50 -5.51 12.78 10.76
C LYS A 50 -4.43 13.84 10.99
N ILE A 51 -4.51 14.97 10.29
CA ILE A 51 -3.56 16.06 10.40
C ILE A 51 -4.30 17.41 10.37
N ASN A 52 -3.99 18.30 11.32
CA ASN A 52 -4.56 19.65 11.41
C ASN A 52 -6.12 19.70 11.33
N GLY A 53 -6.81 18.73 11.96
CA GLY A 53 -8.28 18.65 11.94
C GLY A 53 -8.88 18.14 10.63
N GLN A 54 -8.05 17.65 9.71
CA GLN A 54 -8.45 17.11 8.41
C GLN A 54 -7.94 15.67 8.24
N ILE A 55 -8.49 14.96 7.25
CA ILE A 55 -7.93 13.70 6.78
C ILE A 55 -7.03 14.02 5.59
N LEU A 56 -5.78 13.56 5.62
CA LEU A 56 -4.91 13.45 4.45
C LEU A 56 -5.22 12.09 3.79
N PRO A 57 -5.96 12.08 2.66
CA PRO A 57 -6.48 10.85 2.08
C PRO A 57 -5.48 10.28 1.09
N SER A 58 -4.34 9.79 1.58
CA SER A 58 -3.24 9.28 0.74
C SER A 58 -3.71 8.25 -0.29
N HIS A 59 -4.65 7.38 0.08
CA HIS A 59 -5.19 6.39 -0.85
C HIS A 59 -5.90 7.02 -2.06
N ILE A 60 -6.63 8.13 -1.88
CA ILE A 60 -7.29 8.86 -2.98
C ILE A 60 -6.25 9.50 -3.89
N THR A 61 -5.18 10.07 -3.32
CA THR A 61 -4.09 10.65 -4.13
C THR A 61 -3.44 9.60 -5.02
N TYR A 62 -3.13 8.42 -4.47
CA TYR A 62 -2.58 7.30 -5.23
C TYR A 62 -3.57 6.77 -6.28
N TYR A 63 -4.86 6.66 -5.92
CA TYR A 63 -5.91 6.26 -6.86
C TYR A 63 -5.99 7.19 -8.07
N ASN A 64 -6.14 8.50 -7.83
CA ASN A 64 -6.25 9.48 -8.90
C ASN A 64 -5.00 9.50 -9.78
N ALA A 65 -3.81 9.44 -9.18
CA ALA A 65 -2.56 9.40 -9.94
C ALA A 65 -2.48 8.17 -10.86
N MET A 66 -2.87 6.98 -10.38
CA MET A 66 -2.86 5.78 -11.21
C MET A 66 -3.91 5.85 -12.33
N VAL A 67 -5.12 6.37 -12.04
CA VAL A 67 -6.18 6.57 -13.03
C VAL A 67 -5.75 7.57 -14.11
N ASP A 68 -5.08 8.67 -13.75
CA ASP A 68 -4.53 9.64 -14.71
C ASP A 68 -3.57 8.99 -15.71
N TYR A 69 -2.83 7.96 -15.27
CA TYR A 69 -1.94 7.18 -16.12
C TYR A 69 -2.66 6.07 -16.92
N GLY A 70 -3.98 5.94 -16.82
CA GLY A 70 -4.79 4.97 -17.57
C GLY A 70 -4.91 3.60 -16.90
N TRP A 71 -4.60 3.48 -15.61
CA TRP A 71 -4.79 2.25 -14.84
C TRP A 71 -6.23 2.15 -14.33
N LYS A 72 -6.72 0.93 -14.16
CA LYS A 72 -8.04 0.65 -13.57
C LYS A 72 -7.87 0.00 -12.21
N LEU A 73 -8.63 0.47 -11.21
CA LEU A 73 -8.71 -0.20 -9.91
C LEU A 73 -9.45 -1.53 -10.12
N LYS A 74 -8.70 -2.63 -10.04
CA LYS A 74 -9.23 -3.98 -10.25
C LYS A 74 -9.80 -4.54 -8.97
N ASP A 75 -9.17 -4.28 -7.85
CA ASP A 75 -9.63 -4.72 -6.54
C ASP A 75 -9.20 -3.75 -5.45
N TYR A 76 -9.91 -3.79 -4.33
CA TYR A 76 -9.71 -2.91 -3.18
C TYR A 76 -9.92 -3.68 -1.89
N LYS A 77 -8.96 -3.58 -0.98
CA LYS A 77 -9.00 -4.28 0.31
C LYS A 77 -8.63 -3.36 1.45
N ILE A 78 -9.18 -3.61 2.63
CA ILE A 78 -8.77 -2.98 3.88
C ILE A 78 -7.93 -3.99 4.65
N VAL A 79 -6.70 -3.61 4.99
CA VAL A 79 -5.77 -4.46 5.77
C VAL A 79 -5.67 -3.89 7.18
N VAL A 80 -6.28 -4.56 8.13
CA VAL A 80 -6.29 -4.18 9.54
C VAL A 80 -5.07 -4.79 10.24
N ARG A 81 -4.31 -3.96 10.95
CA ARG A 81 -3.09 -4.37 11.66
C ARG A 81 -3.41 -4.71 13.11
N ASN A 82 -3.11 -5.95 13.50
CA ASN A 82 -3.21 -6.51 14.85
C ASN A 82 -4.64 -6.57 15.41
N HIS A 83 -4.86 -7.57 16.27
CA HIS A 83 -6.00 -7.59 17.17
C HIS A 83 -5.55 -7.20 18.61
N PRO A 84 -6.33 -6.39 19.37
CA PRO A 84 -7.56 -5.73 18.98
C PRO A 84 -7.32 -4.52 18.07
N VAL A 85 -8.35 -4.25 17.25
CA VAL A 85 -8.37 -3.24 16.17
C VAL A 85 -8.15 -1.81 16.69
N GLU A 86 -8.58 -1.48 17.91
CA GLU A 86 -8.46 -0.11 18.44
C GLU A 86 -7.49 -0.01 19.63
N LYS A 87 -6.59 0.98 19.57
CA LYS A 87 -5.92 1.56 20.74
C LYS A 87 -6.41 2.99 20.90
N ARG A 88 -6.60 3.41 22.16
CA ARG A 88 -7.37 4.60 22.58
C ARG A 88 -6.85 5.96 22.08
N ASP A 89 -5.68 6.02 21.44
CA ASP A 89 -4.99 7.27 21.13
C ASP A 89 -4.19 7.16 19.81
N MET A 90 -4.86 7.24 18.64
CA MET A 90 -4.17 7.14 17.35
C MET A 90 -4.48 8.26 16.36
N TYR A 91 -3.41 9.01 16.01
CA TYR A 91 -3.33 9.98 14.91
C TYR A 91 -3.27 9.31 13.52
N THR A 92 -2.99 8.01 13.48
CA THR A 92 -2.92 7.17 12.29
C THR A 92 -4.01 6.11 12.38
N PHE A 93 -4.68 5.77 11.28
CA PHE A 93 -5.63 4.64 11.31
C PHE A 93 -4.88 3.31 11.54
N ASN A 94 -5.53 2.35 12.19
CA ASN A 94 -4.99 1.01 12.43
C ASN A 94 -5.12 0.08 11.20
N TYR A 95 -5.56 0.63 10.07
CA TYR A 95 -5.78 -0.11 8.84
C TYR A 95 -5.14 0.61 7.66
N GLN A 96 -4.81 -0.16 6.63
CA GLN A 96 -4.33 0.33 5.35
C GLN A 96 -5.37 0.09 4.27
N HIS A 97 -5.49 1.05 3.36
CA HIS A 97 -6.12 0.91 2.06
C HIS A 97 -5.15 0.18 1.14
N CYS A 98 -5.51 -1.00 0.66
CA CYS A 98 -4.77 -1.76 -0.34
C CYS A 98 -5.48 -1.62 -1.69
N LEU A 99 -4.84 -0.88 -2.59
CA LEU A 99 -5.34 -0.58 -3.92
C LEU A 99 -4.63 -1.49 -4.93
N ILE A 100 -5.39 -2.24 -5.74
CA ILE A 100 -4.84 -3.17 -6.73
C ILE A 100 -5.25 -2.73 -8.13
N PHE A 101 -4.28 -2.31 -8.93
CA PHE A 101 -4.49 -1.77 -10.27
C PHE A 101 -3.97 -2.69 -11.37
N THR A 102 -4.61 -2.62 -12.54
CA THR A 102 -4.11 -3.18 -13.80
C THR A 102 -4.68 -2.39 -14.98
N ARG A 103 -4.05 -2.44 -16.16
CA ARG A 103 -4.64 -1.88 -17.40
C ARG A 103 -5.53 -2.92 -18.07
N THR A 104 -5.01 -4.12 -18.28
CA THR A 104 -5.70 -5.21 -19.01
C THR A 104 -5.75 -6.54 -18.25
N GLY A 105 -5.02 -6.66 -17.14
CA GLY A 105 -4.93 -7.88 -16.35
C GLY A 105 -6.28 -8.37 -15.79
N THR A 106 -6.36 -9.68 -15.58
CA THR A 106 -7.53 -10.36 -15.01
C THR A 106 -7.14 -11.13 -13.76
N ILE A 107 -8.00 -11.09 -12.75
CA ILE A 107 -7.82 -11.84 -11.50
C ILE A 107 -8.95 -12.87 -11.42
N LYS A 108 -8.62 -14.14 -11.26
CA LYS A 108 -9.60 -15.17 -10.88
C LYS A 108 -9.69 -15.19 -9.36
N ARG A 109 -10.71 -14.54 -8.80
CA ARG A 109 -10.86 -14.42 -7.34
C ARG A 109 -11.51 -15.67 -6.77
N SER A 110 -10.98 -16.14 -5.65
CA SER A 110 -11.50 -17.29 -4.90
C SER A 110 -11.01 -17.26 -3.46
N GLY A 111 -11.60 -18.10 -2.62
CA GLY A 111 -11.15 -18.31 -1.24
C GLY A 111 -10.99 -17.01 -0.46
N ASP A 112 -9.89 -16.92 0.29
CA ASP A 112 -9.57 -15.78 1.14
C ASP A 112 -9.35 -14.47 0.38
N PHE A 113 -8.98 -14.55 -0.90
CA PHE A 113 -8.85 -13.36 -1.74
C PHE A 113 -10.19 -12.63 -1.98
N LEU A 114 -11.35 -13.29 -1.76
CA LEU A 114 -12.66 -12.63 -1.85
C LEU A 114 -12.95 -11.70 -0.66
N LYS A 115 -12.17 -11.79 0.43
CA LYS A 115 -12.36 -10.93 1.60
C LYS A 115 -12.01 -9.47 1.25
N GLY A 116 -12.92 -8.56 1.58
CA GLY A 116 -12.71 -7.11 1.45
C GLY A 116 -11.97 -6.50 2.64
N ILE A 117 -12.05 -7.13 3.81
CA ILE A 117 -11.33 -6.74 5.02
C ILE A 117 -10.49 -7.94 5.46
N MET A 118 -9.21 -7.71 5.65
CA MET A 118 -8.25 -8.73 6.08
C MET A 118 -7.57 -8.27 7.36
N VAL A 119 -7.52 -9.15 8.36
CA VAL A 119 -6.95 -8.85 9.67
C VAL A 119 -5.70 -9.70 9.84
N TYR A 120 -4.56 -9.07 10.04
CA TYR A 120 -3.28 -9.75 10.21
C TYR A 120 -2.52 -9.18 11.40
N ASP A 121 -1.89 -10.07 12.16
CA ASP A 121 -0.92 -9.66 13.16
C ASP A 121 0.39 -9.24 12.47
N THR A 122 0.88 -8.07 12.87
CA THR A 122 2.08 -7.42 12.31
C THR A 122 3.10 -7.21 13.42
N GLN A 123 4.36 -7.44 13.10
CA GLN A 123 5.46 -7.17 14.02
C GLN A 123 6.12 -5.84 13.67
N LYS A 124 6.69 -5.16 14.66
CA LYS A 124 7.49 -3.95 14.42
C LYS A 124 8.92 -4.35 14.07
N MET A 125 9.53 -3.61 13.14
CA MET A 125 10.95 -3.78 12.83
C MET A 125 11.80 -3.53 14.08
N LYS A 126 12.73 -4.45 14.37
CA LYS A 126 13.71 -4.30 15.46
C LYS A 126 14.81 -3.32 15.06
N GLY A 127 15.36 -2.58 16.03
CA GLY A 127 16.48 -1.65 15.81
C GLY A 127 16.09 -0.24 15.34
N PHE A 128 14.81 0.02 15.08
CA PHE A 128 14.29 1.34 14.72
C PHE A 128 13.34 1.89 15.77
N SER A 129 13.35 3.21 15.96
CA SER A 129 12.50 3.94 16.89
C SER A 129 11.81 5.13 16.22
N GLY A 130 10.77 5.66 16.86
CA GLY A 130 10.02 6.81 16.34
C GLY A 130 9.31 6.50 15.02
N PRO A 131 9.21 7.48 14.08
CA PRO A 131 8.48 7.32 12.82
C PRO A 131 9.00 6.20 11.90
N LEU A 132 10.27 5.80 12.08
CA LEU A 132 10.93 4.72 11.32
C LEU A 132 10.69 3.33 11.91
N GLN A 133 9.96 3.22 13.03
CA GLN A 133 9.54 1.92 13.56
C GLN A 133 8.38 1.36 12.73
N LEU A 134 8.72 0.84 11.55
CA LEU A 134 7.76 0.31 10.59
C LEU A 134 7.11 -0.98 11.09
N HIS A 135 5.87 -1.19 10.67
CA HIS A 135 5.23 -2.50 10.77
C HIS A 135 5.65 -3.35 9.58
N MET A 136 6.15 -4.54 9.86
CA MET A 136 6.45 -5.54 8.86
C MET A 136 5.14 -6.07 8.27
N TRP A 137 5.16 -6.32 6.97
CA TRP A 137 4.10 -7.04 6.29
C TRP A 137 3.93 -8.44 6.90
N ASN A 138 2.69 -8.92 6.91
CA ASN A 138 2.40 -10.29 7.30
C ASN A 138 2.68 -11.22 6.10
N GLU A 139 3.45 -12.28 6.30
CA GLU A 139 3.87 -13.21 5.23
C GLU A 139 2.65 -13.84 4.52
N ASN A 140 1.64 -14.29 5.27
CA ASN A 140 0.43 -14.87 4.69
C ASN A 140 -0.33 -13.87 3.79
N PHE A 141 -0.28 -12.58 4.12
CA PHE A 141 -0.85 -11.55 3.25
C PHE A 141 -0.06 -11.42 1.94
N ILE A 142 1.28 -11.38 2.02
CA ILE A 142 2.13 -11.30 0.83
C ILE A 142 1.90 -12.52 -0.05
N GLU A 143 1.96 -13.72 0.52
CA GLU A 143 1.73 -14.98 -0.21
C GLU A 143 0.39 -14.98 -0.93
N LEU A 144 -0.70 -14.61 -0.24
CA LEU A 144 -2.03 -14.52 -0.83
C LEU A 144 -2.08 -13.52 -2.00
N MET A 145 -1.41 -12.36 -1.88
CA MET A 145 -1.38 -11.40 -2.99
C MET A 145 -0.54 -11.92 -4.17
N LEU A 146 0.62 -12.54 -3.90
CA LEU A 146 1.48 -13.07 -4.95
C LEU A 146 0.80 -14.21 -5.72
N GLU A 147 0.12 -15.11 -5.02
CA GLU A 147 -0.62 -16.23 -5.62
C GLU A 147 -1.64 -15.74 -6.66
N TYR A 148 -2.36 -14.66 -6.37
CA TYR A 148 -3.45 -14.16 -7.23
C TYR A 148 -3.02 -13.11 -8.26
N LEU A 149 -1.89 -12.42 -8.03
CA LEU A 149 -1.47 -11.27 -8.83
C LEU A 149 -0.19 -11.51 -9.64
N THR A 150 0.44 -12.66 -9.49
CA THR A 150 1.67 -13.01 -10.22
C THR A 150 1.58 -14.40 -10.84
N LYS A 151 2.52 -14.71 -11.74
CA LYS A 151 2.77 -16.05 -12.26
C LYS A 151 4.17 -16.47 -11.87
N GLU A 152 4.44 -17.78 -11.96
CA GLU A 152 5.79 -18.30 -11.80
C GLU A 152 6.78 -17.54 -12.69
N ASN A 153 7.93 -17.16 -12.12
CA ASN A 153 8.98 -16.34 -12.73
C ASN A 153 8.63 -14.86 -13.03
N ASP A 154 7.44 -14.37 -12.66
CA ASP A 154 7.20 -12.92 -12.70
C ASP A 154 8.12 -12.19 -11.71
N LYS A 155 8.68 -11.06 -12.15
CA LYS A 155 9.47 -10.19 -11.28
C LYS A 155 8.55 -9.38 -10.36
N VAL A 156 8.82 -9.42 -9.07
CA VAL A 156 8.16 -8.59 -8.05
C VAL A 156 9.14 -7.52 -7.60
N ILE A 157 8.67 -6.27 -7.55
CA ILE A 157 9.49 -5.12 -7.17
C ILE A 157 8.77 -4.40 -6.02
N ASP A 158 9.47 -4.20 -4.91
CA ASP A 158 9.10 -3.23 -3.87
C ASP A 158 10.17 -2.14 -3.77
N PRO A 159 9.92 -0.92 -4.30
CA PRO A 159 10.87 0.19 -4.21
C PRO A 159 10.96 0.78 -2.80
N PHE A 160 10.08 0.37 -1.87
CA PHE A 160 9.99 0.85 -0.49
C PHE A 160 10.03 -0.32 0.51
N ALA A 161 10.84 -1.34 0.23
CA ALA A 161 10.80 -2.66 0.86
C ALA A 161 10.92 -2.69 2.40
N GLY A 162 11.46 -1.65 3.05
CA GLY A 162 11.58 -1.60 4.50
C GLY A 162 12.37 -2.79 5.05
N SER A 163 11.67 -3.78 5.62
CA SER A 163 12.26 -5.03 6.12
C SER A 163 12.70 -6.02 5.03
N GLY A 164 12.22 -5.88 3.79
CA GLY A 164 12.54 -6.79 2.69
C GLY A 164 11.92 -8.20 2.82
N VAL A 165 10.84 -8.32 3.60
CA VAL A 165 10.02 -9.54 3.72
C VAL A 165 9.16 -9.70 2.47
#